data_AF-W2ZYC5-F1
#
_entry.id   AF-W2ZYC5-F1
#
_cell.length_a   1.000
_cell.length_b   1.000
_cell.length_c   1.000
_cell.angle_alpha   90.00
_cell.angle_beta   90.00
_cell.angle_gamma   90.00
#
_symmetry.space_group_name_H-M   'P 1'
#
loop_
_entity.id
_entity.type
_entity.pdbx_description
1 polymer ?
#
loop_
_entity_poly.entity_id
_entity_poly.type
_entity_poly.pdbx_seq_one_letter_code
_entity_poly.pdbx_strand_id
1 'polypeptide(L)'
;MSHLATNHPGFRETNEESQRSFGQSLEAHGFVDQRTMEIFKWMEWVIARNMALSEVDDPMTRALAAIKPVSSKTLVKYMRHVASKVGSRISTDMGNQFGLMFDG
;
A
#
# COMPACT_ATOMS: atom_id res chain seq x y z
N MET A 1 15.23 21.49 -12.31
CA MET A 1 15.84 20.33 -11.62
C MET A 1 15.14 20.19 -10.27
N SER A 2 14.68 18.99 -9.90
CA SER A 2 13.93 18.78 -8.66
C SER A 2 14.80 19.07 -7.44
N HIS A 3 14.30 19.86 -6.48
CA HIS A 3 15.01 20.22 -5.24
C HIS A 3 15.49 18.99 -4.44
N LEU A 4 14.77 17.86 -4.57
CA LEU A 4 15.14 16.57 -4.00
C LEU A 4 16.49 16.06 -4.51
N ALA A 5 16.77 16.24 -5.80
CA ALA A 5 18.04 15.82 -6.41
C ALA A 5 19.22 16.70 -5.99
N THR A 6 18.95 17.93 -5.55
CA THR A 6 19.98 18.91 -5.15
C THR A 6 20.35 18.78 -3.67
N ASN A 7 19.38 18.47 -2.80
CA ASN A 7 19.59 18.43 -1.35
C ASN A 7 19.79 17.02 -0.78
N HIS A 8 19.44 15.97 -1.52
CA HIS A 8 19.61 14.59 -1.10
C HIS A 8 20.37 13.77 -2.17
N PRO A 9 21.72 13.84 -2.18
CA PRO A 9 22.54 12.99 -3.00
C PRO A 9 22.23 11.52 -2.65
N GLY A 10 21.69 10.76 -3.60
CA GLY A 10 21.28 9.36 -3.41
C GLY A 10 19.77 9.11 -3.37
N PHE A 11 18.91 10.15 -3.30
CA PHE A 11 17.44 9.97 -3.29
C PHE A 11 16.92 9.14 -4.48
N ARG A 12 17.53 9.31 -5.66
CA ARG A 12 17.14 8.56 -6.86
C ARG A 12 17.43 7.08 -6.72
N GLU A 13 18.59 6.71 -6.21
CA GLU A 13 18.98 5.31 -6.01
C GLU A 13 18.10 4.64 -4.95
N THR A 14 17.82 5.32 -3.83
CA THR A 14 16.92 4.79 -2.79
C THR A 14 15.48 4.65 -3.29
N ASN A 15 14.99 5.60 -4.08
CA ASN A 15 13.67 5.50 -4.70
C ASN A 15 13.60 4.35 -5.74
N GLU A 16 14.64 4.19 -6.56
CA GLU A 16 14.73 3.10 -7.53
C GLU A 16 14.85 1.72 -6.85
N GLU A 17 15.61 1.59 -5.77
CA GLU A 17 15.68 0.35 -4.96
C GLU A 17 14.35 0.03 -4.29
N SER A 18 13.68 1.03 -3.71
CA SER A 18 12.35 0.88 -3.12
C SER A 18 11.32 0.41 -4.16
N GLN A 19 11.36 0.99 -5.37
CA GLN A 19 10.52 0.56 -6.48
C GLN A 19 10.82 -0.88 -6.95
N ARG A 20 12.08 -1.32 -6.92
CA ARG A 20 12.45 -2.72 -7.22
C ARG A 20 11.95 -3.69 -6.15
N SER A 21 11.93 -3.28 -4.88
CA SER A 21 11.42 -4.09 -3.76
C SER A 21 9.89 -4.16 -3.73
N PHE A 22 9.20 -3.16 -4.29
CA PHE A 22 7.73 -3.04 -4.32
C PHE A 22 7.01 -4.21 -5.03
N GLY A 23 7.75 -5.08 -5.75
CA GLY A 23 7.22 -6.24 -6.48
C GLY A 23 7.39 -7.61 -5.79
N GLN A 24 7.90 -7.68 -4.55
CA GLN A 24 8.01 -8.97 -3.85
C GLN A 24 6.63 -9.44 -3.36
N SER A 25 6.17 -10.60 -3.86
CA SER A 25 4.96 -11.28 -3.38
C SER A 25 5.00 -11.42 -1.85
N LEU A 26 3.85 -11.28 -1.19
CA LEU A 26 3.73 -11.47 0.26
C LEU A 26 4.20 -12.87 0.70
N GLU A 27 4.18 -13.85 -0.21
CA GLU A 27 4.71 -15.20 -0.04
C GLU A 27 6.22 -15.22 0.26
N ALA A 28 6.97 -14.19 -0.16
CA ALA A 28 8.38 -14.03 0.16
C ALA A 28 8.66 -13.83 1.67
N HIS A 29 7.61 -13.55 2.47
CA HIS A 29 7.72 -13.26 3.90
C HIS A 29 7.28 -14.44 4.80
N GLY A 30 7.02 -15.62 4.23
CA GLY A 30 6.59 -16.84 4.94
C GLY A 30 5.22 -17.33 4.49
N PHE A 31 4.64 -18.28 5.25
CA PHE A 31 3.30 -18.79 4.94
C PHE A 31 2.24 -17.73 5.24
N VAL A 32 1.60 -17.22 4.19
CA VAL A 32 0.43 -16.34 4.26
C VAL A 32 -0.78 -17.16 3.87
N ASP A 33 -1.82 -17.17 4.69
CA ASP A 33 -3.05 -17.88 4.36
C ASP A 33 -3.76 -17.22 3.17
N GLN A 34 -4.52 -18.03 2.42
CA GLN A 34 -5.21 -17.59 1.21
C GLN A 34 -6.14 -16.39 1.46
N ARG A 35 -6.79 -16.32 2.63
CA ARG A 35 -7.74 -15.25 2.93
C ARG A 35 -7.01 -13.92 3.14
N THR A 36 -5.87 -13.95 3.81
CA THR A 36 -5.00 -12.77 3.97
C THR A 36 -4.52 -12.27 2.60
N MET A 37 -4.13 -13.17 1.69
CA MET A 37 -3.72 -12.80 0.33
C MET A 37 -4.86 -12.16 -0.48
N GLU A 38 -6.07 -12.70 -0.41
CA GLU A 38 -7.25 -12.11 -1.08
C GLU A 38 -7.57 -10.71 -0.59
N ILE A 39 -7.51 -10.49 0.73
CA ILE A 39 -7.73 -9.18 1.34
C ILE A 39 -6.66 -8.18 0.90
N PHE A 40 -5.40 -8.62 0.84
CA PHE A 40 -4.30 -7.79 0.33
C PHE A 40 -4.51 -7.39 -1.13
N LYS A 41 -4.90 -8.33 -2.01
CA LYS A 41 -5.19 -8.04 -3.43
C LYS A 41 -6.31 -7.01 -3.59
N TRP A 42 -7.36 -7.08 -2.78
CA TRP A 42 -8.40 -6.05 -2.77
C TRP A 42 -7.88 -4.68 -2.33
N MET A 43 -7.01 -4.62 -1.31
CA MET A 43 -6.37 -3.37 -0.89
C MET A 43 -5.46 -2.80 -1.97
N GLU A 44 -4.59 -3.63 -2.54
CA GLU A 44 -3.69 -3.25 -3.64
C GLU A 44 -4.49 -2.67 -4.80
N TRP A 45 -5.57 -3.34 -5.22
CA TRP A 45 -6.42 -2.86 -6.30
C TRP A 45 -7.04 -1.49 -6.01
N VAL A 46 -7.63 -1.29 -4.81
CA VAL A 46 -8.23 -0.01 -4.44
C VAL A 46 -7.18 1.10 -4.38
N ILE A 47 -6.04 0.85 -3.74
CA ILE A 47 -5.02 1.85 -3.47
C ILE A 47 -4.22 2.18 -4.74
N ALA A 48 -3.67 1.17 -5.41
CA ALA A 48 -2.79 1.36 -6.55
C ALA A 48 -3.49 1.95 -7.77
N ARG A 49 -4.80 1.67 -7.92
CA ARG A 49 -5.62 2.23 -9.01
C ARG A 49 -6.49 3.41 -8.59
N ASN A 50 -6.43 3.83 -7.33
CA ASN A 50 -7.27 4.89 -6.79
C ASN A 50 -8.78 4.67 -7.06
N MET A 51 -9.24 3.44 -6.84
CA MET A 51 -10.65 3.08 -7.05
C MET A 51 -11.49 3.49 -5.85
N ALA A 52 -12.79 3.72 -6.07
CA ALA A 52 -13.72 3.94 -4.96
C ALA A 52 -13.86 2.67 -4.10
N LEU A 53 -13.94 2.82 -2.78
CA LEU A 53 -14.15 1.68 -1.87
C LEU A 53 -15.47 0.95 -2.12
N SER A 54 -16.47 1.62 -2.70
CA SER A 54 -17.76 1.01 -3.07
C SER A 54 -17.63 -0.06 -4.15
N GLU A 55 -16.58 -0.01 -4.97
CA GLU A 55 -16.38 -0.96 -6.06
C GLU A 55 -16.20 -2.40 -5.58
N VAL A 56 -15.66 -2.60 -4.37
CA VAL A 56 -15.50 -3.95 -3.82
C VAL A 56 -16.84 -4.56 -3.38
N ASP A 57 -17.89 -3.74 -3.29
CA ASP A 57 -19.28 -4.15 -3.09
C ASP A 57 -20.08 -4.23 -4.40
N ASP A 58 -19.56 -3.68 -5.51
CA ASP A 58 -20.25 -3.68 -6.80
C ASP A 58 -20.40 -5.12 -7.35
N PRO A 59 -21.61 -5.54 -7.75
CA PRO A 59 -21.85 -6.90 -8.24
C PRO A 59 -21.05 -7.27 -9.49
N MET A 60 -20.85 -6.32 -10.42
CA MET A 60 -20.11 -6.57 -11.66
C MET A 60 -18.62 -6.72 -11.37
N THR A 61 -18.05 -5.82 -10.55
CA THR A 61 -16.67 -5.92 -10.07
C THR A 61 -16.43 -7.23 -9.34
N ARG A 62 -17.37 -7.69 -8.49
CA ARG A 62 -17.27 -9.00 -7.81
C ARG A 62 -17.35 -10.18 -8.76
N ALA A 63 -18.21 -10.12 -9.78
CA ALA A 63 -18.37 -11.20 -10.75
C ALA A 63 -17.13 -11.34 -11.65
N LEU A 64 -16.47 -10.22 -11.96
CA LEU A 64 -15.27 -10.19 -12.80
C LEU A 64 -13.97 -10.38 -12.00
N ALA A 65 -13.97 -10.01 -10.72
CA ALA A 65 -12.82 -10.22 -9.85
C ALA A 65 -12.64 -11.71 -9.58
N ALA A 66 -11.52 -12.28 -10.03
CA ALA A 66 -11.08 -13.62 -9.66
C ALA A 66 -10.51 -13.67 -8.22
N ILE A 67 -11.15 -12.96 -7.29
CA ILE A 67 -10.75 -12.81 -5.89
C ILE A 67 -11.99 -13.02 -5.03
N LYS A 68 -11.87 -13.81 -3.95
CA LYS A 68 -13.01 -14.03 -3.03
C LYS A 68 -13.55 -12.70 -2.52
N PRO A 69 -14.87 -12.47 -2.56
CA PRO A 69 -15.45 -11.20 -2.15
C PRO A 69 -15.09 -10.77 -0.73
N VAL A 70 -15.02 -9.45 -0.55
CA VAL A 70 -14.91 -8.76 0.74
C VAL A 70 -15.85 -7.56 0.71
N SER A 71 -16.45 -7.20 1.85
CA SER A 71 -17.23 -5.96 1.92
C SER A 71 -16.34 -4.75 2.11
N SER A 72 -16.75 -3.58 1.61
CA SER A 72 -16.01 -2.33 1.83
C SER A 72 -15.75 -2.07 3.32
N LYS A 73 -16.75 -2.32 4.18
CA LYS A 73 -16.61 -2.20 5.65
C LYS A 73 -15.49 -3.09 6.20
N THR A 74 -15.37 -4.32 5.69
CA THR A 74 -14.31 -5.25 6.11
C THR A 74 -12.96 -4.80 5.55
N LEU A 75 -12.90 -4.40 4.28
CA LEU A 75 -11.69 -3.90 3.65
C LEU A 75 -11.12 -2.69 4.39
N VAL A 76 -11.96 -1.70 4.73
CA VAL A 76 -11.57 -0.51 5.51
C VAL A 76 -11.01 -0.90 6.88
N LYS A 77 -11.59 -1.91 7.55
CA LYS A 77 -11.05 -2.40 8.82
C LYS A 77 -9.62 -2.90 8.66
N TYR A 78 -9.35 -3.70 7.62
CA TYR A 78 -8.00 -4.19 7.34
C TYR A 78 -7.05 -3.09 6.90
N MET A 79 -7.50 -2.14 6.05
CA MET A 79 -6.70 -0.98 5.67
C MET A 79 -6.26 -0.17 6.88
N ARG A 80 -7.13 0.02 7.89
CA ARG A 80 -6.75 0.68 9.15
C ARG A 80 -5.69 -0.10 9.93
N HIS A 81 -5.80 -1.43 9.98
CA HIS A 81 -4.77 -2.26 10.62
C HIS A 81 -3.43 -2.15 9.90
N VAL A 82 -3.44 -2.19 8.57
CA VAL A 82 -2.23 -2.01 7.74
C VAL A 82 -1.65 -0.61 7.96
N ALA A 83 -2.47 0.45 7.88
CA ALA A 83 -2.03 1.82 8.10
C ALA A 83 -1.38 2.01 9.48
N SER A 84 -1.95 1.40 10.53
CA SER A 84 -1.34 1.42 11.87
C SER A 84 0.04 0.74 11.89
N LYS A 85 0.16 -0.46 11.30
CA LYS A 85 1.42 -1.21 11.28
C LYS A 85 2.50 -0.56 10.42
N VAL A 86 2.12 -0.11 9.23
CA VAL A 86 3.01 0.61 8.30
C VAL A 86 3.41 1.94 8.92
N GLY A 87 2.48 2.67 9.55
CA GLY A 87 2.78 3.91 10.27
C GLY A 87 3.80 3.72 11.39
N SER A 88 3.69 2.65 12.19
CA SER A 88 4.71 2.32 13.20
C SER A 88 6.07 2.06 12.58
N ARG A 89 6.13 1.36 11.44
CA ARG A 89 7.40 1.11 10.73
C ARG A 89 7.99 2.41 10.16
N ILE A 90 7.18 3.23 9.50
CA ILE A 90 7.58 4.55 9.00
C ILE A 90 8.10 5.41 10.15
N SER A 91 7.45 5.40 11.31
CA SER A 91 7.91 6.15 12.49
C SER A 91 9.31 5.73 12.94
N THR A 92 9.62 4.43 12.91
CA THR A 92 10.96 3.93 13.22
C THR A 92 11.97 4.36 12.15
N ASP A 93 11.60 4.25 10.87
CA ASP A 93 12.49 4.54 9.73
C ASP A 93 12.74 6.05 9.56
N MET A 94 11.78 6.90 9.92
CA MET A 94 11.83 8.36 9.77
C MET A 94 12.77 9.03 10.80
N GLY A 95 13.01 8.40 11.94
CA GLY A 95 13.90 8.94 12.99
C GLY A 95 13.41 10.28 13.57
N ASN A 96 14.35 11.12 14.00
CA ASN A 96 14.06 12.36 14.74
C ASN A 96 13.96 13.61 13.85
N GLN A 97 14.21 13.51 12.54
CA GLN A 97 14.22 14.64 11.62
C GLN A 97 13.42 14.29 10.37
N PHE A 98 12.40 15.09 10.07
CA PHE A 98 11.55 14.91 8.90
C PHE A 98 11.04 16.26 8.38
N GLY A 99 10.69 16.31 7.09
CA GLY A 99 10.07 17.47 6.46
C GLY A 99 8.56 17.27 6.30
N LEU A 100 7.78 18.32 6.52
CA LEU A 100 6.35 18.37 6.21
C LEU A 100 6.14 19.29 5.00
N MET A 101 5.43 18.79 3.98
CA MET A 101 5.00 19.58 2.83
C MET A 101 3.49 19.64 2.86
N PHE A 102 2.94 20.85 2.85
CA PHE A 102 1.51 21.09 2.74
C PHE A 102 1.22 21.46 1.28
N ASP A 103 0.27 20.77 0.64
CA ASP A 103 -0.47 21.37 -0.47
C ASP A 103 -1.61 22.21 0.15
N GLY A 104 -1.81 23.41 -0.40
CA GLY A 104 -2.78 24.39 0.09
C GLY A 104 -4.06 24.36 -0.72
#